data_AF-A0A6N3UU40-F1
#
_entry.id   AF-A0A6N3UU40-F1
#
_cell.length_a   1.000
_cell.length_b   1.000
_cell.length_c   1.000
_cell.angle_alpha   90.00
_cell.angle_beta   90.00
_cell.angle_gamma   90.00
#
_symmetry.space_group_name_H-M   'P 1'
#
loop_
_entity.id
_entity.type
_entity.pdbx_description
1 polymer ?
#
loop_
_entity_poly.entity_id
_entity_poly.type
_entity_poly.pdbx_seq_one_letter_code
_entity_poly.pdbx_strand_id
1 'polypeptide(L)'
;MAFLPMFALNKKWMSFRVFGIDAVSYSTYSRLQKGLHAISMMIIVWLMTSGYFAAYITRIPEVKEAVSAFNVALATLFAPVFVFRMCVSFGKGYADVLRSSDVMRYAAFVVHNLIYITTLIVIVSGFLMMNRDIDVFGLFYIPAVITDPRLHRGFSDSHTLACYGLALLLFMHVAAVIKHHLTGRPVLKGMFF
;
A
#
# COMPACT_ATOMS: atom_id res chain seq x y z
N MET A 1 -3.65 69.86 11.27
CA MET A 1 -3.53 68.61 12.05
C MET A 1 -4.41 67.57 11.35
N ALA A 2 -4.01 66.39 10.94
CA ALA A 2 -2.72 65.73 10.83
C ALA A 2 -2.94 64.51 9.90
N PHE A 3 -1.91 64.19 9.11
CA PHE A 3 -1.61 62.94 8.41
C PHE A 3 -2.41 62.43 7.18
N LEU A 4 -1.59 62.06 6.19
CA LEU A 4 -1.77 61.57 4.83
C LEU A 4 -2.23 60.07 4.76
N PRO A 5 -2.46 59.50 3.55
CA PRO A 5 -3.42 58.44 3.25
C PRO A 5 -2.79 57.04 3.18
N MET A 6 -3.60 55.97 3.16
CA MET A 6 -3.10 54.63 2.84
C MET A 6 -4.12 53.83 2.01
N PHE A 7 -3.83 53.76 0.70
CA PHE A 7 -4.28 52.79 -0.30
C PHE A 7 -5.76 52.77 -0.74
N ALA A 8 -6.08 53.66 -1.69
CA ALA A 8 -6.84 53.24 -2.86
C ALA A 8 -5.85 52.71 -3.91
N LEU A 9 -6.04 51.50 -4.41
CA LEU A 9 -5.71 51.09 -5.78
C LEU A 9 -6.36 49.73 -6.09
N ASN A 10 -7.60 49.80 -6.55
CA ASN A 10 -8.20 48.80 -7.43
C ASN A 10 -7.42 48.78 -8.75
N LYS A 11 -6.76 47.65 -9.08
CA LYS A 11 -6.41 47.29 -10.46
C LYS A 11 -6.51 45.77 -10.66
N LYS A 12 -7.70 45.38 -11.12
CA LYS A 12 -7.92 44.49 -12.29
C LYS A 12 -6.62 44.09 -13.03
N TRP A 13 -6.25 42.81 -12.91
CA TRP A 13 -5.57 41.95 -13.91
C TRP A 13 -4.23 42.38 -14.54
N MET A 14 -3.52 41.35 -15.04
CA MET A 14 -2.25 41.36 -15.79
C MET A 14 -1.02 41.42 -14.86
N SER A 15 -0.07 40.48 -14.90
CA SER A 15 0.40 39.64 -16.01
C SER A 15 1.34 38.59 -15.39
N PHE A 16 1.49 37.35 -15.87
CA PHE A 16 2.12 37.05 -17.15
C PHE A 16 1.75 35.61 -17.58
N ARG A 17 0.89 35.49 -18.59
CA ARG A 17 0.87 34.32 -19.48
C ARG A 17 1.93 34.59 -20.54
N VAL A 18 3.10 33.98 -20.41
CA VAL A 18 4.06 33.89 -21.50
C VAL A 18 4.53 32.45 -21.58
N PHE A 19 4.35 31.90 -22.78
CA PHE A 19 4.41 30.48 -23.15
C PHE A 19 3.24 29.63 -22.61
N GLY A 20 2.38 29.20 -23.54
CA GLY A 20 1.26 28.28 -23.31
C GLY A 20 1.70 26.87 -22.93
N ILE A 21 2.38 26.75 -21.80
CA ILE A 21 2.54 25.50 -21.06
C ILE A 21 1.94 25.81 -19.70
N ASP A 22 0.66 25.47 -19.52
CA ASP A 22 0.13 25.31 -18.17
C ASP A 22 1.12 24.42 -17.44
N ALA A 23 1.70 24.92 -16.36
CA ALA A 23 2.54 24.11 -15.48
C ALA A 23 1.69 22.90 -15.09
N VAL A 24 1.96 21.76 -15.73
CA VAL A 24 1.34 20.48 -15.39
C VAL A 24 1.56 20.33 -13.90
N SER A 25 0.47 20.40 -13.13
CA SER A 25 0.51 20.21 -11.68
C SER A 25 1.07 18.81 -11.41
N TYR A 26 2.38 18.73 -11.21
CA TYR A 26 3.03 17.52 -10.76
C TYR A 26 2.76 17.36 -9.27
N SER A 27 1.63 16.73 -8.93
CA SER A 27 1.49 15.70 -7.88
C SER A 27 0.00 15.40 -7.63
N THR A 28 -0.59 14.44 -8.35
CA THR A 28 -1.95 13.92 -8.12
C THR A 28 -2.14 13.27 -6.73
N TYR A 29 -1.05 12.98 -6.01
CA TYR A 29 -1.06 12.34 -4.67
C TYR A 29 -0.40 13.22 -3.60
N SER A 30 -0.94 13.21 -2.38
CA SER A 30 -0.36 13.97 -1.27
C SER A 30 0.95 13.31 -0.76
N ARG A 31 1.81 14.09 -0.09
CA ARG A 31 3.06 13.57 0.53
C ARG A 31 2.79 12.40 1.49
N LEU A 32 1.67 12.47 2.21
CA LEU A 32 1.22 11.39 3.09
C LEU A 32 0.93 10.10 2.31
N GLN A 33 0.25 10.19 1.17
CA GLN A 33 -0.06 9.02 0.35
C GLN A 33 1.21 8.36 -0.22
N LYS A 34 2.16 9.18 -0.67
CA LYS A 34 3.48 8.70 -1.14
C LYS A 34 4.23 7.99 -0.01
N GLY A 35 4.29 8.61 1.17
CA GLY A 35 4.93 8.02 2.35
C GLY A 35 4.28 6.70 2.78
N LEU A 36 2.95 6.66 2.92
CA LEU A 36 2.21 5.45 3.27
C LEU A 36 2.39 4.33 2.23
N HIS A 37 2.44 4.69 0.95
CA HIS A 37 2.72 3.74 -0.12
C HIS A 37 4.13 3.15 0.00
N ALA A 38 5.15 4.00 0.15
CA ALA A 38 6.54 3.56 0.27
C ALA A 38 6.75 2.65 1.49
N ILE A 39 6.22 3.02 2.65
CA ILE A 39 6.27 2.20 3.87
C ILE A 39 5.56 0.86 3.64
N SER A 40 4.36 0.88 3.06
CA SER A 40 3.62 -0.35 2.76
C SER A 40 4.37 -1.26 1.81
N MET A 41 4.98 -0.70 0.77
CA MET A 41 5.78 -1.45 -0.20
C MET A 41 6.95 -2.15 0.50
N MET A 42 7.72 -1.45 1.32
CA MET A 42 8.87 -2.04 2.04
C MET A 42 8.44 -3.16 2.97
N ILE A 43 7.38 -2.94 3.76
CA ILE A 43 6.88 -3.92 4.72
C ILE A 43 6.30 -5.13 4.00
N ILE A 44 5.42 -4.94 3.01
CA ILE A 44 4.81 -6.05 2.26
C ILE A 44 5.88 -6.91 1.58
N VAL A 45 6.90 -6.30 0.98
CA VAL A 45 8.01 -7.06 0.38
C VAL A 45 8.70 -7.93 1.44
N TRP A 46 9.01 -7.39 2.62
CA TRP A 46 9.59 -8.18 3.71
C TRP A 46 8.65 -9.32 4.18
N LEU A 47 7.38 -9.02 4.48
CA LEU A 47 6.43 -10.00 4.98
C LEU A 47 6.27 -11.17 4.00
N MET A 48 6.20 -10.86 2.71
CA MET A 48 6.10 -11.85 1.63
C MET A 48 7.37 -12.68 1.52
N THR A 49 8.54 -12.05 1.39
CA THR A 49 9.81 -12.79 1.20
C THR A 49 10.17 -13.64 2.41
N SER A 50 10.03 -13.09 3.62
CA SER A 50 10.29 -13.82 4.87
C SER A 50 9.27 -14.94 5.12
N GLY A 51 8.00 -14.75 4.75
CA GLY A 51 6.95 -15.78 4.85
C GLY A 51 7.25 -16.98 3.96
N TYR A 52 7.56 -16.73 2.68
CA TYR A 52 8.00 -17.80 1.78
C TYR A 52 9.32 -18.44 2.24
N PHE A 53 10.29 -17.63 2.67
CA PHE A 53 11.56 -18.15 3.17
C PHE A 53 11.38 -19.09 4.36
N ALA A 54 10.55 -18.73 5.33
CA ALA A 54 10.23 -19.57 6.49
C ALA A 54 9.49 -20.86 6.11
N ALA A 55 8.76 -20.87 4.98
CA ALA A 55 8.13 -22.07 4.45
C ALA A 55 9.15 -23.04 3.82
N TYR A 56 10.25 -22.54 3.26
CA TYR A 56 11.29 -23.36 2.63
C TYR A 56 12.39 -23.83 3.60
N ILE A 57 12.74 -23.02 4.63
CA ILE A 57 13.72 -23.42 5.64
C ILE A 57 13.07 -24.41 6.62
N THR A 58 13.30 -25.70 6.38
CA THR A 58 12.84 -26.78 7.27
C THR A 58 13.95 -27.35 8.15
N ARG A 59 15.21 -27.07 7.83
CA ARG A 59 16.38 -27.70 8.49
C ARG A 59 16.94 -26.96 9.70
N ILE A 60 16.49 -25.74 9.97
CA ILE A 60 16.96 -24.92 11.10
C ILE A 60 15.74 -24.34 11.83
N PRO A 61 15.16 -25.09 12.80
CA PRO A 61 13.93 -24.71 13.48
C PRO A 61 14.02 -23.36 14.20
N GLU A 62 15.18 -23.03 14.79
CA GLU A 62 15.39 -21.80 15.55
C GLU A 62 15.28 -20.56 14.65
N VAL A 63 15.87 -20.63 13.45
CA VAL A 63 15.80 -19.54 12.47
C VAL A 63 14.39 -19.41 11.93
N LYS A 64 13.70 -20.52 11.65
CA LYS A 64 12.32 -20.51 11.18
C LYS A 64 11.38 -19.84 12.18
N GLU A 65 11.48 -20.19 13.46
CA GLU A 65 10.66 -19.60 14.51
C GLU A 65 10.98 -18.11 14.69
N ALA A 66 12.26 -17.72 14.72
CA ALA A 66 12.65 -16.32 14.84
C ALA A 66 12.13 -15.46 13.68
N VAL A 67 12.27 -15.93 12.43
CA VAL A 67 11.76 -15.24 11.24
C VAL A 67 10.23 -15.18 11.24
N SER A 68 9.55 -16.26 11.62
CA SER A 68 8.08 -16.29 11.69
C SER A 68 7.55 -15.36 12.78
N ALA A 69 8.16 -15.35 13.96
CA ALA A 69 7.79 -14.45 15.06
C ALA A 69 7.95 -12.99 14.64
N PHE A 70 9.09 -12.65 14.01
CA PHE A 70 9.31 -11.30 13.48
C PHE A 70 8.29 -10.92 12.40
N ASN A 71 7.98 -11.84 11.49
CA ASN A 71 7.00 -11.62 10.42
C ASN A 71 5.60 -11.35 11.00
N VAL A 72 5.13 -12.18 11.93
CA VAL A 72 3.82 -12.02 12.57
C VAL A 72 3.74 -10.73 13.39
N ALA A 73 4.78 -10.40 14.17
CA ALA A 73 4.84 -9.18 14.95
C ALA A 73 4.80 -7.92 14.05
N LEU A 74 5.59 -7.92 12.97
CA LEU A 74 5.60 -6.82 12.01
C LEU A 74 4.27 -6.71 11.25
N ALA A 75 3.67 -7.83 10.84
CA ALA A 75 2.36 -7.85 10.19
C ALA A 75 1.27 -7.25 11.09
N THR A 76 1.32 -7.57 12.38
CA THR A 76 0.39 -7.06 13.41
C THR A 76 0.50 -5.55 13.55
N LEU A 77 1.72 -4.99 13.61
CA LEU A 77 1.93 -3.54 13.63
C LEU A 77 1.56 -2.86 12.30
N PHE A 78 1.73 -3.59 11.19
CA PHE A 78 1.40 -3.08 9.86
C PHE A 78 -0.11 -2.99 9.62
N ALA A 79 -0.91 -3.88 10.21
CA ALA A 79 -2.36 -3.93 10.03
C ALA A 79 -3.05 -2.55 10.19
N PRO A 80 -2.89 -1.79 11.28
CA PRO A 80 -3.51 -0.47 11.42
C PRO A 80 -2.99 0.55 10.39
N VAL A 81 -1.70 0.52 10.05
CA VAL A 81 -1.11 1.39 9.02
C VAL A 81 -1.74 1.11 7.65
N PHE A 82 -1.95 -0.17 7.34
CA PHE A 82 -2.58 -0.58 6.09
C PHE A 82 -4.06 -0.16 6.03
N VAL A 83 -4.81 -0.33 7.12
CA VAL A 83 -6.21 0.14 7.21
C VAL A 83 -6.27 1.65 7.03
N PHE A 84 -5.39 2.41 7.69
CA PHE A 84 -5.31 3.86 7.52
C PHE A 84 -4.99 4.24 6.07
N ARG A 85 -4.03 3.56 5.44
CA ARG A 85 -3.73 3.74 4.00
C ARG A 85 -4.95 3.46 3.13
N MET A 86 -5.73 2.43 3.44
CA MET A 86 -6.96 2.09 2.74
C MET A 86 -7.98 3.24 2.87
N CYS A 87 -8.25 3.74 4.07
CA CYS A 87 -9.15 4.88 4.28
C CYS A 87 -8.72 6.13 3.49
N VAL A 88 -7.41 6.40 3.40
CA VAL A 88 -6.88 7.59 2.72
C VAL A 88 -6.84 7.44 1.19
N SER A 89 -6.73 6.22 0.64
CA SER A 89 -6.35 6.04 -0.77
C SER A 89 -7.20 5.05 -1.56
N PHE A 90 -8.00 4.21 -0.90
CA PHE A 90 -8.87 3.25 -1.57
C PHE A 90 -9.95 3.94 -2.42
N GLY A 91 -10.21 3.42 -3.61
CA GLY A 91 -11.22 3.95 -4.54
C GLY A 91 -10.89 5.33 -5.15
N LYS A 92 -9.80 6.00 -4.77
CA LYS A 92 -9.39 7.26 -5.40
C LYS A 92 -9.04 7.02 -6.88
N GLY A 93 -9.55 7.89 -7.75
CA GLY A 93 -9.43 7.77 -9.20
C GLY A 93 -10.57 7.01 -9.88
N TYR A 94 -11.57 6.52 -9.13
CA TYR A 94 -12.74 5.82 -9.71
C TYR A 94 -13.50 6.70 -10.73
N ALA A 95 -13.79 7.96 -10.37
CA ALA A 95 -14.49 8.89 -11.25
C ALA A 95 -13.68 9.20 -12.53
N ASP A 96 -12.36 9.30 -12.43
CA ASP A 96 -11.48 9.58 -13.57
C ASP A 96 -11.41 8.38 -14.51
N VAL A 97 -11.38 7.17 -13.95
CA VAL A 97 -11.36 5.92 -14.72
C VAL A 97 -12.68 5.71 -15.47
N LEU A 98 -13.83 5.96 -14.84
CA LEU A 98 -15.14 5.87 -15.48
C LEU A 98 -15.31 6.82 -16.67
N ARG A 99 -14.62 7.96 -16.64
CA ARG A 99 -14.63 8.96 -17.71
C ARG A 99 -13.59 8.69 -18.80
N SER A 100 -12.70 7.73 -18.59
CA SER A 100 -11.63 7.40 -19.54
C SER A 100 -11.99 6.18 -20.38
N SER A 101 -11.72 6.24 -21.68
CA SER A 101 -11.78 5.07 -22.59
C SER A 101 -10.47 4.26 -22.60
N ASP A 102 -9.51 4.60 -21.73
CA ASP A 102 -8.20 3.98 -21.67
C ASP A 102 -8.25 2.68 -20.85
N VAL A 103 -8.28 1.56 -21.55
CA VAL A 103 -8.28 0.20 -20.97
C VAL A 103 -7.11 0.00 -20.01
N MET A 104 -5.94 0.61 -20.27
CA MET A 104 -4.77 0.47 -19.41
C MET A 104 -4.97 1.16 -18.07
N ARG A 105 -5.62 2.32 -18.06
CA ARG A 105 -5.99 3.04 -16.81
C ARG A 105 -7.00 2.25 -15.99
N TYR A 106 -8.00 1.67 -16.65
CA TYR A 106 -8.98 0.79 -15.98
C TYR A 106 -8.31 -0.43 -15.36
N ALA A 107 -7.46 -1.13 -16.13
CA ALA A 107 -6.72 -2.29 -15.63
C ALA A 107 -5.83 -1.94 -14.44
N ALA A 108 -5.11 -0.82 -14.48
CA ALA A 108 -4.30 -0.35 -13.37
C ALA A 108 -5.14 -0.08 -12.12
N PHE A 109 -6.31 0.55 -12.25
CA PHE A 109 -7.23 0.76 -11.14
C PHE A 109 -7.71 -0.57 -10.54
N VAL A 110 -8.14 -1.51 -11.38
CA VAL A 110 -8.61 -2.83 -10.91
C VAL A 110 -7.51 -3.57 -10.17
N VAL A 111 -6.30 -3.67 -10.73
CA VAL A 111 -5.17 -4.36 -10.10
C VAL A 111 -4.82 -3.74 -8.75
N HIS A 112 -4.79 -2.40 -8.63
CA HIS A 112 -4.53 -1.75 -7.35
C HIS A 112 -5.61 -2.08 -6.31
N ASN A 113 -6.89 -2.03 -6.67
CA ASN A 113 -7.97 -2.37 -5.74
C ASN A 113 -7.93 -3.86 -5.36
N LEU A 114 -7.61 -4.76 -6.29
CA LEU A 114 -7.39 -6.17 -5.99
C LEU A 114 -6.22 -6.37 -5.02
N ILE A 115 -5.11 -5.64 -5.17
CA ILE A 115 -4.00 -5.67 -4.20
C ILE A 115 -4.49 -5.22 -2.82
N TYR A 116 -5.30 -4.15 -2.74
CA TYR A 116 -5.86 -3.68 -1.47
C TYR A 116 -6.69 -4.76 -0.77
N ILE A 117 -7.66 -5.34 -1.50
CA ILE A 117 -8.57 -6.36 -0.98
C ILE A 117 -7.80 -7.62 -0.60
N THR A 118 -6.91 -8.10 -1.47
CA THR A 118 -6.14 -9.32 -1.22
C THR A 118 -5.20 -9.14 -0.02
N THR A 119 -4.54 -7.99 0.11
CA THR A 119 -3.68 -7.71 1.28
C THR A 119 -4.50 -7.68 2.57
N LEU A 120 -5.72 -7.11 2.55
CA LEU A 120 -6.60 -7.15 3.70
C LEU A 120 -6.98 -8.59 4.08
N ILE A 121 -7.29 -9.44 3.10
CA ILE A 121 -7.57 -10.87 3.31
C ILE A 121 -6.34 -11.55 3.94
N VAL A 122 -5.13 -11.32 3.43
CA VAL A 122 -3.88 -11.88 3.98
C VAL A 122 -3.70 -11.46 5.44
N ILE A 123 -3.88 -10.19 5.78
CA ILE A 123 -3.74 -9.69 7.15
C ILE A 123 -4.77 -10.34 8.09
N VAL A 124 -6.05 -10.34 7.70
CA VAL A 124 -7.13 -10.88 8.53
C VAL A 124 -6.99 -12.39 8.71
N SER A 125 -6.77 -13.13 7.62
CA SER A 125 -6.55 -14.59 7.68
C SER A 125 -5.27 -14.95 8.45
N GLY A 126 -4.21 -14.15 8.31
CA GLY A 126 -2.94 -14.35 9.01
C GLY A 126 -3.07 -14.15 10.52
N PHE A 127 -3.86 -13.17 10.93
CA PHE A 127 -4.17 -12.96 12.34
C PHE A 127 -5.05 -14.09 12.90
N LEU A 128 -6.07 -14.53 12.15
CA LEU A 128 -7.02 -15.56 12.60
C LEU A 128 -6.47 -16.99 12.53
N MET A 129 -5.44 -17.25 11.72
CA MET A 129 -4.76 -18.55 11.69
C MET A 129 -3.77 -18.74 12.85
N MET A 130 -3.59 -17.77 13.74
CA MET A 130 -2.68 -17.95 14.87
C MET A 130 -3.29 -18.85 15.95
N ASN A 131 -2.59 -19.92 16.30
CA ASN A 131 -2.95 -20.86 17.38
C ASN A 131 -2.23 -20.59 18.71
N ARG A 132 -1.41 -19.57 18.76
CA ARG A 132 -0.63 -19.16 19.94
C ARG A 132 -0.65 -17.65 20.06
N ASP A 133 -0.35 -17.17 21.25
CA ASP A 133 -0.29 -15.74 21.52
C ASP A 133 0.77 -15.07 20.65
N ILE A 134 0.40 -13.91 20.12
CA ILE A 134 1.27 -13.08 19.30
C ILE A 134 2.04 -12.16 20.24
N ASP A 135 3.34 -12.35 20.34
CA ASP A 135 4.24 -11.40 20.99
C ASP A 135 4.63 -10.29 20.00
N VAL A 136 4.24 -9.05 20.32
CA VAL A 136 4.59 -7.88 19.51
C VAL A 136 5.87 -7.25 20.04
N PHE A 137 7.01 -7.86 19.71
CA PHE A 137 8.35 -7.39 20.08
C PHE A 137 8.56 -7.17 21.59
N GLY A 138 7.88 -7.92 22.45
CA GLY A 138 7.93 -7.80 23.90
C GLY A 138 7.16 -6.58 24.45
N LEU A 139 6.45 -5.83 23.62
CA LEU A 139 5.67 -4.66 24.05
C LEU A 139 4.34 -5.07 24.67
N PHE A 140 3.65 -6.02 24.04
CA PHE A 140 2.37 -6.58 24.49
C PHE A 140 2.08 -7.89 23.77
N TYR A 141 1.13 -8.65 24.33
CA TYR A 141 0.69 -9.94 23.79
C TYR A 141 -0.75 -9.83 23.30
N ILE A 142 -1.04 -10.43 22.16
CA ILE A 142 -2.41 -10.60 21.66
C ILE A 142 -2.77 -12.09 21.75
N PRO A 143 -3.82 -12.46 22.50
CA PRO A 143 -4.21 -13.85 22.63
C PRO A 143 -4.74 -14.42 21.31
N ALA A 144 -4.50 -15.71 21.09
CA ALA A 144 -5.10 -16.42 19.95
C ALA A 144 -6.63 -16.35 20.01
N VAL A 145 -7.26 -15.92 18.91
CA VAL A 145 -8.73 -15.72 18.86
C VAL A 145 -9.48 -17.01 18.53
N ILE A 146 -8.87 -17.87 17.71
CA ILE A 146 -9.50 -19.10 17.22
C ILE A 146 -8.82 -20.32 17.82
N THR A 147 -9.60 -21.16 18.49
CA THR A 147 -9.14 -22.43 19.08
C THR A 147 -9.71 -23.66 18.36
N ASP A 148 -10.75 -23.49 17.53
CA ASP A 148 -11.33 -24.58 16.73
C ASP A 148 -10.35 -24.98 15.60
N PRO A 149 -9.86 -26.24 15.57
CA PRO A 149 -8.95 -26.72 14.54
C PRO A 149 -9.49 -26.62 13.11
N ARG A 150 -10.81 -26.74 12.92
CA ARG A 150 -11.43 -26.65 11.58
C ARG A 150 -11.36 -25.23 11.04
N LEU A 151 -11.69 -24.24 11.87
CA LEU A 151 -11.59 -22.82 11.51
C LEU A 151 -10.14 -22.43 11.27
N HIS A 152 -9.22 -22.89 12.14
CA HIS A 152 -7.79 -22.65 11.97
C HIS A 152 -7.27 -23.15 10.61
N ARG A 153 -7.61 -24.39 10.21
CA ARG A 153 -7.24 -24.91 8.89
C ARG A 153 -7.82 -24.06 7.76
N GLY A 154 -9.10 -23.69 7.85
CA GLY A 154 -9.75 -22.82 6.86
C GLY A 154 -9.05 -21.46 6.68
N PHE A 155 -8.65 -20.82 7.78
CA PHE A 155 -7.89 -19.56 7.72
C PHE A 155 -6.47 -19.74 7.21
N SER A 156 -5.79 -20.82 7.59
CA SER A 156 -4.46 -21.15 7.05
C SER A 156 -4.49 -21.36 5.54
N ASP A 157 -5.44 -22.15 5.03
CA ASP A 157 -5.58 -22.41 3.60
C ASP A 157 -5.92 -21.13 2.84
N SER A 158 -6.84 -20.32 3.39
CA SER A 158 -7.19 -19.01 2.85
C SER A 158 -6.00 -18.06 2.81
N HIS A 159 -5.20 -18.03 3.88
CA HIS A 159 -4.00 -17.19 3.97
C HIS A 159 -2.98 -17.60 2.90
N THR A 160 -2.68 -18.90 2.80
CA THR A 160 -1.76 -19.42 1.78
C THR A 160 -2.25 -19.10 0.36
N LEU A 161 -3.53 -19.31 0.06
CA LEU A 161 -4.10 -18.99 -1.26
C LEU A 161 -4.03 -17.48 -1.55
N ALA A 162 -4.38 -16.64 -0.58
CA ALA A 162 -4.31 -15.19 -0.72
C ALA A 162 -2.86 -14.69 -0.90
N CYS A 163 -1.88 -15.32 -0.25
CA CYS A 163 -0.46 -15.03 -0.44
C CYS A 163 0.01 -15.36 -1.87
N TYR A 164 -0.44 -16.47 -2.47
CA TYR A 164 -0.15 -16.75 -3.88
C TYR A 164 -0.80 -15.73 -4.82
N GLY A 165 -2.06 -15.39 -4.58
CA GLY A 165 -2.76 -14.35 -5.34
C GLY A 165 -2.09 -12.98 -5.25
N LEU A 166 -1.68 -12.59 -4.03
CA LEU A 166 -0.98 -11.33 -3.79
C LEU A 166 0.39 -11.31 -4.48
N ALA A 167 1.15 -12.40 -4.43
CA ALA A 167 2.43 -12.51 -5.12
C ALA A 167 2.27 -12.28 -6.64
N LEU A 168 1.26 -12.91 -7.25
CA LEU A 168 0.95 -12.73 -8.68
C LEU A 168 0.57 -11.28 -9.00
N LEU A 169 -0.31 -10.68 -8.19
CA LEU A 169 -0.73 -9.28 -8.38
C LEU A 169 0.43 -8.30 -8.24
N LEU A 170 1.30 -8.50 -7.25
CA LEU A 170 2.50 -7.68 -7.05
C LEU A 170 3.47 -7.82 -8.23
N PHE A 171 3.69 -9.04 -8.71
CA PHE A 171 4.51 -9.29 -9.89
C PHE A 171 3.98 -8.54 -11.12
N MET A 172 2.68 -8.67 -11.41
CA MET A 172 2.05 -7.95 -12.52
C MET A 172 2.13 -6.43 -12.35
N HIS A 173 1.93 -5.92 -11.14
CA HIS A 173 2.04 -4.50 -10.84
C HIS A 173 3.45 -3.97 -11.12
N VAL A 174 4.48 -4.63 -10.59
CA VAL A 174 5.88 -4.24 -10.79
C VAL A 174 6.28 -4.36 -12.27
N ALA A 175 5.88 -5.44 -12.95
CA ALA A 175 6.13 -5.61 -14.38
C ALA A 175 5.50 -4.47 -15.21
N ALA A 176 4.29 -4.04 -14.87
CA ALA A 176 3.63 -2.91 -15.52
C ALA A 176 4.41 -1.60 -15.28
N VAL A 177 4.86 -1.34 -14.04
CA VAL A 177 5.69 -0.16 -13.71
C VAL A 177 6.98 -0.15 -14.53
N ILE A 178 7.69 -1.29 -14.60
CA ILE A 178 8.92 -1.44 -15.39
C ILE A 178 8.64 -1.18 -16.87
N LYS A 179 7.61 -1.82 -17.44
CA LYS A 179 7.22 -1.62 -18.84
C LYS A 179 6.95 -0.15 -19.13
N HIS A 180 6.19 0.53 -18.28
CA HIS A 180 5.89 1.95 -18.46
C HIS A 180 7.14 2.82 -18.37
N HIS A 181 8.04 2.53 -17.44
CA HIS A 181 9.31 3.22 -17.32
C HIS A 181 10.17 3.08 -18.59
N LEU A 182 10.27 1.86 -19.13
CA LEU A 182 11.03 1.58 -20.37
C LEU A 182 10.40 2.24 -21.61
N THR A 183 9.08 2.39 -21.67
CA THR A 183 8.38 3.09 -22.77
C THR A 183 8.42 4.63 -22.67
N GLY A 184 9.22 5.20 -21.76
CA GLY A 184 9.39 6.66 -21.65
C GLY A 184 8.28 7.37 -20.87
N ARG A 185 7.44 6.64 -20.12
CA ARG A 185 6.40 7.21 -19.24
C ARG A 185 6.74 6.90 -17.78
N PRO A 186 7.63 7.66 -17.13
CA PRO A 186 8.11 7.34 -15.79
C PRO A 186 7.02 7.58 -14.73
N VAL A 187 6.22 6.54 -14.45
CA VAL A 187 5.18 6.53 -13.40
C VAL A 187 5.81 6.70 -12.00
N LEU A 188 7.04 6.21 -11.82
CA LEU A 188 7.81 6.29 -10.59
C LEU A 188 8.05 7.74 -10.10
N LYS A 189 8.22 8.71 -11.02
CA LYS A 189 8.42 10.12 -10.67
C LYS A 189 7.20 10.75 -9.97
N GLY A 190 6.02 10.15 -10.10
CA GLY A 190 4.81 10.60 -9.40
C GLY A 190 4.69 10.06 -7.97
N MET A 191 5.39 8.97 -7.62
CA MET A 191 5.19 8.23 -6.37
C MET A 191 6.34 8.37 -5.36
N PHE A 192 7.55 8.74 -5.82
CA PHE A 192 8.70 9.04 -4.95
C PHE A 192 8.98 10.55 -4.93
N PHE A 193 9.55 11.03 -3.82
CA PHE A 193 9.76 12.46 -3.54
C PHE A 193 10.71 13.13 -4.51
#